data_AF-A0A5N5QBR9-F1
#
_entry.id   AF-A0A5N5QBR9-F1
#
_cell.length_a   1.000
_cell.length_b   1.000
_cell.length_c   1.000
_cell.angle_alpha   90.00
_cell.angle_beta   90.00
_cell.angle_gamma   90.00
#
_symmetry.space_group_name_H-M   'P 1'
#
loop_
_entity.id
_entity.type
_entity.pdbx_description
1 polymer ?
#
loop_
_entity_poly.entity_id
_entity_poly.type
_entity_poly.pdbx_seq_one_letter_code
_entity_poly.pdbx_strand_id
1 'polypeptide(L)'
;MVADLFCPEVGWLHGLNSKSARVTLSPGKSCDRYFTCEGVIEQLRNAMKLVQEQFPQYTHVFVYDDAPSHTKRPAGSISTHKMTKFPVQNFKFPSVDSQGHKVKVQMEDGRLPDGTPQSFYFPDDHLEFPGWFKGMAQILRERGLGHIAEKRAECPGFKCEDGKTDCCCRRALFCQPDFKSHASSLEDATRELGSQVIYLPKYHCELNPIEQCWGYAKRRYREMPPTNKESVMKKYMLDAMDSVPLLSM
;
A
#
# COMPACT_ATOMS: atom_id res chain seq x y z
N MET A 1 -17.84 9.45 1.35
CA MET A 1 -16.70 9.18 0.45
C MET A 1 -17.10 8.04 -0.47
N VAL A 2 -16.63 8.06 -1.70
CA VAL A 2 -16.83 6.97 -2.67
C VAL A 2 -15.47 6.54 -3.17
N ALA A 3 -15.26 5.23 -3.26
CA ALA A 3 -14.19 4.62 -4.05
C ALA A 3 -14.87 3.83 -5.17
N ASP A 4 -14.36 3.91 -6.38
CA ASP A 4 -14.90 3.18 -7.54
C ASP A 4 -13.78 2.89 -8.54
N LEU A 5 -14.09 2.07 -9.53
CA LEU A 5 -13.22 1.72 -10.64
C LEU A 5 -14.00 1.94 -11.93
N PHE A 6 -13.30 2.30 -13.00
CA PHE A 6 -13.92 2.48 -14.30
C PHE A 6 -12.99 1.97 -15.40
N CYS A 7 -13.58 1.68 -16.55
CA CYS A 7 -12.89 1.32 -17.79
C CYS A 7 -13.46 2.21 -18.91
N PRO A 8 -12.64 2.93 -19.69
CA PRO A 8 -13.11 3.91 -20.69
C PRO A 8 -14.14 3.35 -21.68
N GLU A 9 -14.09 2.05 -21.96
CA GLU A 9 -14.94 1.36 -22.91
C GLU A 9 -16.35 1.06 -22.37
N VAL A 10 -16.49 0.93 -21.05
CA VAL A 10 -17.74 0.46 -20.40
C VAL A 10 -18.23 1.36 -19.27
N GLY A 11 -17.41 2.31 -18.84
CA GLY A 11 -17.69 3.26 -17.76
C GLY A 11 -17.38 2.71 -16.38
N TRP A 12 -18.18 3.10 -15.38
CA TRP A 12 -18.08 2.57 -14.02
C TRP A 12 -18.18 1.05 -14.03
N LEU A 13 -17.34 0.38 -13.23
CA LEU A 13 -17.27 -1.07 -13.16
C LEU A 13 -18.47 -1.64 -12.39
N HIS A 14 -19.59 -1.72 -13.10
CA HIS A 14 -20.84 -2.30 -12.63
C HIS A 14 -21.02 -3.71 -13.22
N GLY A 15 -21.60 -4.59 -12.42
CA GLY A 15 -21.98 -5.94 -12.81
C GLY A 15 -23.43 -6.06 -13.22
N LEU A 16 -23.76 -7.24 -13.75
CA LEU A 16 -25.16 -7.67 -13.89
C LEU A 16 -25.87 -7.63 -12.52
N ASN A 17 -27.17 -7.34 -12.53
CA ASN A 17 -28.04 -7.31 -11.35
C ASN A 17 -27.60 -6.32 -10.24
N SER A 18 -27.18 -5.11 -10.64
CA SER A 18 -26.82 -4.03 -9.71
C SER A 18 -25.63 -4.31 -8.80
N LYS A 19 -24.80 -5.33 -9.12
CA LYS A 19 -23.49 -5.48 -8.48
C LYS A 19 -22.58 -4.33 -8.92
N SER A 20 -21.66 -3.90 -8.07
CA SER A 20 -20.72 -2.83 -8.39
C SER A 20 -19.43 -2.99 -7.60
N ALA A 21 -18.31 -2.58 -8.18
CA ALA A 21 -17.05 -2.41 -7.46
C ALA A 21 -17.05 -1.16 -6.57
N ARG A 22 -18.08 -0.30 -6.67
CA ARG A 22 -18.22 0.92 -5.89
C ARG A 22 -18.34 0.63 -4.40
N VAL A 23 -17.54 1.33 -3.60
CA VAL A 23 -17.61 1.33 -2.15
C VAL A 23 -18.00 2.71 -1.68
N THR A 24 -19.12 2.81 -0.95
CA THR A 24 -19.52 4.05 -0.26
C THR A 24 -19.16 3.97 1.21
N LEU A 25 -18.52 5.01 1.72
CA LEU A 25 -18.10 5.12 3.11
C LEU A 25 -18.66 6.40 3.72
N SER A 26 -19.25 6.32 4.90
CA SER A 26 -19.53 7.47 5.75
C SER A 26 -18.34 7.67 6.71
N PRO A 27 -17.43 8.65 6.49
CA PRO A 27 -16.29 8.86 7.39
C PRO A 27 -16.73 9.56 8.69
N GLY A 28 -16.18 9.16 9.84
CA GLY A 28 -16.46 9.81 11.13
C GLY A 28 -16.18 8.93 12.36
N LYS A 29 -16.07 9.55 13.54
CA LYS A 29 -15.77 8.89 14.84
C LYS A 29 -16.82 7.85 15.25
N SER A 30 -18.03 7.91 14.68
CA SER A 30 -19.15 7.00 14.91
C SER A 30 -19.68 6.34 13.61
N CYS A 31 -18.89 6.38 12.53
CA CYS A 31 -19.29 5.91 11.20
C CYS A 31 -18.33 4.81 10.70
N ASP A 32 -18.22 4.60 9.38
CA ASP A 32 -17.57 3.44 8.74
C ASP A 32 -16.02 3.39 8.89
N ARG A 33 -15.45 4.20 9.79
CA ARG A 33 -14.00 4.38 9.97
C ARG A 33 -13.35 4.88 8.67
N TYR A 34 -12.04 4.68 8.52
CA TYR A 34 -11.26 5.07 7.34
C TYR A 34 -11.19 3.94 6.32
N PHE A 35 -11.03 4.26 5.03
CA PHE A 35 -10.78 3.25 4.00
C PHE A 35 -9.35 2.71 4.13
N THR A 36 -9.20 1.48 4.59
CA THR A 36 -7.89 0.87 4.85
C THR A 36 -7.40 0.07 3.65
N CYS A 37 -6.13 -0.35 3.66
CA CYS A 37 -5.57 -1.26 2.65
C CYS A 37 -6.40 -2.55 2.50
N GLU A 38 -6.92 -3.08 3.62
CA GLU A 38 -7.79 -4.26 3.61
C GLU A 38 -9.11 -3.98 2.87
N GLY A 39 -9.68 -2.77 3.04
CA GLY A 39 -10.85 -2.33 2.28
C GLY A 39 -10.57 -2.19 0.79
N VAL A 40 -9.39 -1.71 0.41
CA VAL A 40 -8.95 -1.63 -1.00
C VAL A 40 -8.81 -3.03 -1.61
N ILE A 41 -8.19 -3.97 -0.89
CA ILE A 41 -8.05 -5.36 -1.34
C ILE A 41 -9.42 -6.03 -1.49
N GLU A 42 -10.36 -5.77 -0.58
CA GLU A 42 -11.72 -6.31 -0.70
C GLU A 42 -12.47 -5.72 -1.90
N GLN A 43 -12.30 -4.41 -2.15
CA GLN A 43 -12.81 -3.78 -3.37
C GLN A 43 -12.22 -4.44 -4.63
N LEU A 44 -10.89 -4.65 -4.67
CA LEU A 44 -10.21 -5.32 -5.77
C LEU A 44 -10.77 -6.74 -6.00
N ARG A 45 -10.97 -7.54 -4.95
CA ARG A 45 -11.54 -8.90 -5.09
C ARG A 45 -12.93 -8.87 -5.71
N ASN A 46 -13.76 -7.91 -5.32
CA ASN A 46 -15.08 -7.74 -5.91
C ASN A 46 -15.00 -7.28 -7.36
N ALA A 47 -14.12 -6.33 -7.66
CA ALA A 47 -13.85 -5.87 -9.02
C ALA A 47 -13.35 -7.01 -9.93
N MET A 48 -12.43 -7.85 -9.43
CA MET A 48 -11.91 -9.02 -10.15
C MET A 48 -13.01 -10.02 -10.51
N LYS A 49 -13.92 -10.33 -9.58
CA LYS A 49 -15.08 -11.17 -9.88
C LYS A 49 -15.93 -10.57 -10.99
N LEU A 50 -16.18 -9.26 -10.96
CA LEU A 50 -17.00 -8.58 -11.96
C LEU A 50 -16.38 -8.59 -13.35
N VAL A 51 -15.08 -8.34 -13.47
CA VAL A 51 -14.39 -8.35 -14.77
C VAL A 51 -14.24 -9.77 -15.31
N GLN A 52 -13.98 -10.77 -14.47
CA GLN A 52 -13.92 -12.17 -14.91
C GLN A 52 -15.28 -12.71 -15.34
N GLU A 53 -16.38 -12.31 -14.68
CA GLU A 53 -17.74 -12.69 -15.06
C GLU A 53 -18.15 -12.06 -16.40
N GLN A 54 -17.85 -10.78 -16.61
CA GLN A 54 -18.38 -10.01 -17.75
C GLN A 54 -17.44 -9.94 -18.96
N PHE A 55 -16.14 -10.02 -18.72
CA PHE A 55 -15.09 -9.76 -19.69
C PHE A 55 -14.00 -10.86 -19.67
N PRO A 56 -14.34 -12.16 -19.58
CA PRO A 56 -13.37 -13.24 -19.39
C PRO A 56 -12.33 -13.37 -20.52
N GLN A 57 -12.61 -12.80 -21.69
CA GLN A 57 -11.72 -12.82 -22.85
C GLN A 57 -10.55 -11.85 -22.76
N TYR A 58 -10.58 -10.90 -21.82
CA TYR A 58 -9.55 -9.87 -21.69
C TYR A 58 -8.60 -10.17 -20.54
N THR A 59 -7.35 -9.71 -20.68
CA THR A 59 -6.46 -9.56 -19.54
C THR A 59 -6.82 -8.29 -18.79
N HIS A 60 -7.00 -8.40 -17.48
CA HIS A 60 -7.35 -7.27 -16.64
C HIS A 60 -6.09 -6.73 -15.95
N VAL A 61 -5.96 -5.40 -15.95
CA VAL A 61 -4.90 -4.69 -15.25
C VAL A 61 -5.55 -3.56 -14.47
N PHE A 62 -5.22 -3.44 -13.20
CA PHE A 62 -5.78 -2.43 -12.30
C PHE A 62 -4.79 -1.30 -12.12
N VAL A 63 -5.27 -0.06 -12.25
CA VAL A 63 -4.45 1.14 -12.08
C VAL A 63 -4.85 1.83 -10.78
N TYR A 64 -3.87 2.07 -9.91
CA TYR A 64 -4.06 2.78 -8.65
C TYR A 64 -3.08 3.95 -8.55
N ASP A 65 -3.45 5.00 -7.83
CA ASP A 65 -2.49 6.02 -7.41
C ASP A 65 -1.55 5.48 -6.32
N ASP A 66 -0.37 6.08 -6.18
CA ASP A 66 0.62 5.77 -5.13
C ASP A 66 0.21 6.37 -3.77
N ALA A 67 -0.98 5.99 -3.31
CA ALA A 67 -1.48 6.32 -1.99
C ALA A 67 -0.95 5.34 -0.93
N PRO A 68 -0.69 5.79 0.32
CA PRO A 68 -0.18 4.91 1.38
C PRO A 68 -1.03 3.68 1.68
N SER A 69 -2.34 3.71 1.41
CA SER A 69 -3.24 2.57 1.54
C SER A 69 -3.04 1.52 0.45
N HIS A 70 -2.60 1.90 -0.75
CA HIS A 70 -2.40 1.01 -1.90
C HIS A 70 -1.00 0.38 -1.87
N THR A 71 0.00 1.14 -1.43
CA THR A 71 1.40 0.69 -1.33
C THR A 71 1.79 0.16 0.05
N LYS A 72 0.81 -0.10 0.92
CA LYS A 72 1.04 -0.74 2.23
C LYS A 72 1.62 -2.14 2.02
N ARG A 73 2.78 -2.40 2.61
CA ARG A 73 3.42 -3.71 2.63
C ARG A 73 2.79 -4.62 3.69
N PRO A 74 2.89 -5.96 3.53
CA PRO A 74 2.50 -6.91 4.55
C PRO A 74 3.11 -6.60 5.92
N ALA A 75 2.42 -7.03 6.98
CA ALA A 75 2.94 -6.88 8.32
C ALA A 75 4.22 -7.72 8.50
N GLY A 76 5.26 -7.10 9.06
CA GLY A 76 6.57 -7.73 9.18
C GLY A 76 7.46 -7.56 7.96
N SER A 77 7.01 -6.91 6.88
CA SER A 77 7.89 -6.65 5.75
C SER A 77 9.10 -5.80 6.12
N ILE A 78 10.23 -6.07 5.46
CA ILE A 78 11.49 -5.40 5.79
C ILE A 78 11.41 -3.89 5.53
N SER A 79 11.92 -3.12 6.49
CA SER A 79 11.95 -1.66 6.40
C SER A 79 13.11 -1.08 7.19
N THR A 80 13.85 -0.16 6.59
CA THR A 80 14.96 0.53 7.25
C THR A 80 14.52 1.68 8.14
N HIS A 81 13.26 2.11 8.08
CA HIS A 81 12.82 3.37 8.68
C HIS A 81 12.90 3.39 10.22
N LYS A 82 12.82 2.23 10.88
CA LYS A 82 12.90 2.15 12.35
C LYS A 82 14.10 1.34 12.84
N MET A 83 14.93 0.78 11.96
CA MET A 83 16.04 -0.08 12.37
C MET A 83 17.04 0.67 13.25
N THR A 84 17.42 0.06 14.37
CA THR A 84 18.50 0.56 15.24
C THR A 84 19.86 0.23 14.63
N LYS A 85 20.89 1.03 14.90
CA LYS A 85 22.26 0.71 14.44
C LYS A 85 22.82 -0.53 15.13
N PHE A 86 22.56 -0.66 16.43
CA PHE A 86 23.10 -1.70 17.30
C PHE A 86 22.00 -2.67 17.76
N PRO A 87 22.38 -3.83 18.35
CA PRO A 87 21.42 -4.82 18.78
C PRO A 87 20.38 -4.31 19.78
N VAL A 88 19.14 -4.83 19.70
CA VAL A 88 18.09 -4.55 20.71
C VAL A 88 17.11 -5.72 20.86
N GLN A 89 16.72 -6.03 22.09
CA GLN A 89 15.89 -7.20 22.44
C GLN A 89 14.47 -7.16 21.88
N ASN A 90 13.82 -6.00 21.93
CA ASN A 90 12.36 -5.88 21.70
C ASN A 90 12.03 -5.16 20.38
N PHE A 91 12.80 -5.42 19.32
CA PHE A 91 12.54 -4.84 18.00
C PHE A 91 11.41 -5.59 17.28
N LYS A 92 10.17 -5.17 17.54
CA LYS A 92 8.98 -5.74 16.90
C LYS A 92 8.01 -4.63 16.48
N PHE A 93 7.24 -4.87 15.42
CA PHE A 93 6.31 -3.91 14.85
C PHE A 93 4.88 -4.25 15.27
N PRO A 94 4.05 -3.24 15.59
CA PRO A 94 2.65 -3.48 15.84
C PRO A 94 1.97 -3.98 14.56
N SER A 95 1.17 -5.02 14.70
CA SER A 95 0.33 -5.58 13.65
C SER A 95 -1.03 -5.97 14.24
N VAL A 96 -1.94 -6.40 13.38
CA VAL A 96 -3.25 -6.93 13.74
C VAL A 96 -3.36 -8.33 13.15
N ASP A 97 -3.75 -9.32 13.95
CA ASP A 97 -3.95 -10.68 13.47
C ASP A 97 -5.28 -10.83 12.70
N SER A 98 -5.54 -12.03 12.18
CA SER A 98 -6.78 -12.34 11.44
C SER A 98 -8.06 -12.20 12.28
N GLN A 99 -7.95 -12.18 13.62
CA GLN A 99 -9.05 -12.02 14.55
C GLN A 99 -9.24 -10.56 15.01
N GLY A 100 -8.39 -9.65 14.54
CA GLY A 100 -8.45 -8.24 14.92
C GLY A 100 -7.68 -7.88 16.19
N HIS A 101 -6.92 -8.80 16.78
CA HIS A 101 -6.11 -8.53 17.97
C HIS A 101 -4.79 -7.85 17.62
N LYS A 102 -4.38 -6.91 18.47
CA LYS A 102 -3.09 -6.25 18.35
C LYS A 102 -1.97 -7.21 18.74
N VAL A 103 -1.09 -7.50 17.80
CA VAL A 103 0.08 -8.36 17.97
C VAL A 103 1.37 -7.60 17.66
N LYS A 104 2.51 -8.17 18.02
CA LYS A 104 3.84 -7.64 17.66
C LYS A 104 4.57 -8.66 16.80
N VAL A 105 4.93 -8.28 15.59
CA VAL A 105 5.61 -9.14 14.60
C VAL A 105 7.07 -8.72 14.44
N GLN A 106 7.94 -9.69 14.22
CA GLN A 106 9.32 -9.44 13.80
C GLN A 106 9.34 -9.06 12.32
N MET A 107 10.43 -8.43 11.87
CA MET A 107 10.67 -8.34 10.43
C MET A 107 10.95 -9.73 9.87
N GLU A 108 10.44 -9.99 8.67
CA GLU A 108 10.86 -11.13 7.88
C GLU A 108 12.35 -11.06 7.54
N ASP A 109 12.89 -12.21 7.14
CA ASP A 109 14.28 -12.30 6.71
C ASP A 109 14.49 -11.48 5.43
N GLY A 110 15.60 -10.75 5.37
CA GLY A 110 16.05 -10.13 4.13
C GLY A 110 16.61 -11.17 3.16
N ARG A 111 17.05 -10.72 1.99
CA ARG A 111 17.79 -11.57 1.05
C ARG A 111 19.12 -10.96 0.68
N LEU A 112 20.16 -11.79 0.68
CA LEU A 112 21.47 -11.44 0.15
C LEU A 112 21.42 -11.42 -1.39
N PRO A 113 22.42 -10.81 -2.06
CA PRO A 113 22.45 -10.74 -3.53
C PRO A 113 22.45 -12.10 -4.25
N ASP A 114 22.89 -13.16 -3.58
CA ASP A 114 22.85 -14.55 -4.05
C ASP A 114 21.48 -15.23 -3.83
N GLY A 115 20.52 -14.54 -3.22
CA GLY A 115 19.18 -15.03 -2.89
C GLY A 115 19.07 -15.70 -1.51
N THR A 116 20.19 -15.92 -0.82
CA THR A 116 20.21 -16.56 0.49
C THR A 116 19.44 -15.73 1.52
N PRO A 117 18.54 -16.33 2.32
CA PRO A 117 17.87 -15.62 3.40
C PRO A 117 18.87 -15.07 4.42
N GLN A 118 18.68 -13.83 4.84
CA GLN A 118 19.44 -13.21 5.92
C GLN A 118 18.51 -12.92 7.08
N SER A 119 18.68 -13.64 8.19
CA SER A 119 17.96 -13.30 9.40
C SER A 119 18.47 -12.01 10.02
N PHE A 120 17.54 -11.13 10.37
CA PHE A 120 17.80 -9.87 11.05
C PHE A 120 17.83 -9.98 12.57
N TYR A 121 17.52 -11.16 13.10
CA TYR A 121 17.54 -11.47 14.51
C TYR A 121 18.64 -12.50 14.77
N PHE A 122 19.24 -12.44 15.96
CA PHE A 122 20.13 -13.50 16.41
C PHE A 122 19.30 -14.75 16.76
N PRO A 123 19.88 -15.95 16.60
CA PRO A 123 19.26 -17.19 17.06
C PRO A 123 18.87 -17.14 18.55
N ASP A 124 17.87 -17.93 18.94
CA ASP A 124 17.41 -17.99 20.34
C ASP A 124 18.45 -18.62 21.29
N ASP A 125 19.41 -19.37 20.75
CA ASP A 125 20.55 -19.96 21.48
C ASP A 125 21.81 -19.08 21.46
N HIS A 126 21.74 -17.85 20.92
CA HIS A 126 22.88 -16.94 20.89
C HIS A 126 23.34 -16.55 22.28
N LEU A 127 24.63 -16.73 22.59
CA LEU A 127 25.21 -16.57 23.93
C LEU A 127 24.94 -15.21 24.58
N GLU A 128 25.10 -14.12 23.83
CA GLU A 128 24.98 -12.75 24.37
C GLU A 128 23.65 -12.04 24.07
N PHE A 129 22.96 -12.42 22.99
CA PHE A 129 21.87 -11.64 22.40
C PHE A 129 20.74 -12.55 21.88
N PRO A 130 20.25 -13.53 22.66
CA PRO A 130 19.30 -14.53 22.17
C PRO A 130 17.99 -13.90 21.68
N GLY A 131 17.67 -14.08 20.40
CA GLY A 131 16.47 -13.51 19.77
C GLY A 131 16.47 -11.99 19.58
N TRP A 132 17.57 -11.30 19.88
CA TRP A 132 17.65 -9.84 19.70
C TRP A 132 17.73 -9.49 18.22
N PHE A 133 17.21 -8.33 17.85
CA PHE A 133 17.50 -7.75 16.54
C PHE A 133 18.97 -7.38 16.46
N LYS A 134 19.63 -7.71 15.35
CA LYS A 134 21.08 -7.56 15.16
C LYS A 134 21.55 -6.10 15.06
N GLY A 135 20.69 -5.21 14.59
CA GLY A 135 21.07 -3.84 14.26
C GLY A 135 21.69 -3.70 12.87
N MET A 136 21.54 -2.52 12.27
CA MET A 136 22.00 -2.25 10.90
C MET A 136 23.50 -2.49 10.71
N ALA A 137 24.34 -2.19 11.71
CA ALA A 137 25.78 -2.35 11.60
C ALA A 137 26.17 -3.82 11.37
N GLN A 138 25.58 -4.73 12.13
CA GLN A 138 25.83 -6.17 11.99
C GLN A 138 25.29 -6.70 10.65
N ILE A 139 24.06 -6.32 10.29
CA ILE A 139 23.43 -6.70 9.02
C ILE A 139 24.28 -6.25 7.82
N LEU A 140 24.85 -5.04 7.87
CA LEU A 140 25.74 -4.51 6.83
C LEU A 140 27.07 -5.28 6.76
N ARG A 141 27.66 -5.65 7.90
CA ARG A 141 28.89 -6.48 7.91
C ARG A 141 28.67 -7.83 7.26
N GLU A 142 27.56 -8.48 7.59
CA GLU A 142 27.14 -9.76 6.98
C GLU A 142 26.93 -9.63 5.45
N ARG A 143 26.55 -8.43 4.97
CA ARG A 143 26.42 -8.11 3.54
C ARG A 143 27.72 -7.68 2.85
N GLY A 144 28.87 -7.74 3.52
CA GLY A 144 30.15 -7.28 2.99
C GLY A 144 30.32 -5.75 2.94
N LEU A 145 29.42 -5.00 3.59
CA LEU A 145 29.41 -3.54 3.66
C LEU A 145 29.96 -3.02 4.99
N GLY A 146 30.96 -3.71 5.55
CA GLY A 146 31.52 -3.40 6.87
C GLY A 146 32.07 -1.96 6.99
N HIS A 147 32.63 -1.42 5.91
CA HIS A 147 33.10 -0.02 5.89
C HIS A 147 31.98 1.00 6.11
N ILE A 148 30.72 0.66 5.79
CA ILE A 148 29.55 1.51 6.03
C ILE A 148 29.02 1.32 7.46
N ALA A 149 29.17 0.13 8.05
CA ALA A 149 28.72 -0.17 9.41
C ALA A 149 29.34 0.77 10.47
N GLU A 150 30.55 1.27 10.19
CA GLU A 150 31.25 2.24 11.04
C GLU A 150 30.67 3.66 10.94
N LYS A 151 29.97 4.00 9.85
CA LYS A 151 29.33 5.30 9.66
C LYS A 151 28.14 5.49 10.61
N ARG A 152 27.62 6.71 10.69
CA ARG A 152 26.41 7.03 11.50
C ARG A 152 25.20 6.17 11.12
N ALA A 153 24.28 5.98 12.07
CA ALA A 153 23.05 5.22 11.87
C ALA A 153 22.20 5.81 10.73
N GLU A 154 21.97 7.12 10.79
CA GLU A 154 21.17 7.88 9.85
C GLU A 154 21.73 9.30 9.67
N CYS A 155 21.35 9.96 8.58
CA CYS A 155 21.67 11.37 8.36
C CYS A 155 20.67 12.26 9.12
N PRO A 156 21.10 13.44 9.63
CA PRO A 156 20.21 14.35 10.35
C PRO A 156 18.92 14.66 9.58
N GLY A 157 17.77 14.48 10.25
CA GLY A 157 16.45 14.77 9.68
C GLY A 157 16.05 13.91 8.47
N PHE A 158 16.65 12.72 8.30
CA PHE A 158 16.45 11.83 7.15
C PHE A 158 16.85 12.43 5.78
N LYS A 159 17.61 13.53 5.80
CA LYS A 159 18.10 14.21 4.61
C LYS A 159 19.45 13.63 4.21
N CYS A 160 19.41 12.61 3.36
CA CYS A 160 20.61 12.12 2.69
C CYS A 160 20.82 12.94 1.42
N GLU A 161 22.08 13.17 1.06
CA GLU A 161 22.42 13.80 -0.22
C GLU A 161 21.93 12.95 -1.40
N ASP A 162 21.37 13.60 -2.42
CA ASP A 162 20.82 12.91 -3.58
C ASP A 162 21.90 12.12 -4.33
N GLY A 163 21.54 10.94 -4.81
CA GLY A 163 22.46 10.02 -5.47
C GLY A 163 23.45 9.28 -4.54
N LYS A 164 23.65 9.73 -3.30
CA LYS A 164 24.50 9.02 -2.33
C LYS A 164 23.78 7.82 -1.73
N THR A 165 24.37 6.64 -1.88
CA THR A 165 23.82 5.37 -1.39
C THR A 165 24.45 4.88 -0.09
N ASP A 166 25.60 5.43 0.33
CA ASP A 166 26.43 4.88 1.40
C ASP A 166 26.68 5.89 2.55
N CYS A 167 25.96 7.00 2.61
CA CYS A 167 26.22 8.09 3.55
C CYS A 167 25.92 7.76 5.03
N CYS A 168 25.12 6.73 5.28
CA CYS A 168 24.80 6.20 6.61
C CYS A 168 24.32 4.75 6.50
N CYS A 169 24.29 4.03 7.63
CA CYS A 169 23.86 2.63 7.68
C CYS A 169 22.46 2.44 7.07
N ARG A 170 21.51 3.31 7.44
CA ARG A 170 20.13 3.25 6.96
C ARG A 170 20.03 3.43 5.45
N ARG A 171 20.74 4.40 4.87
CA ARG A 171 20.69 4.68 3.42
C ARG A 171 21.27 3.52 2.62
N ALA A 172 22.37 2.94 3.10
CA ALA A 172 22.99 1.78 2.47
C ALA A 172 22.06 0.57 2.42
N LEU A 173 21.40 0.24 3.54
CA LEU A 173 20.39 -0.81 3.58
C LEU A 173 19.17 -0.46 2.71
N PHE A 174 18.69 0.77 2.76
CA PHE A 174 17.54 1.21 1.95
C PHE A 174 17.82 1.06 0.45
N CYS A 175 19.08 1.23 0.04
CA CYS A 175 19.48 1.10 -1.34
C CYS A 175 19.74 -0.35 -1.79
N GLN A 176 19.70 -1.33 -0.88
CA GLN A 176 19.87 -2.75 -1.22
C GLN A 176 18.69 -3.26 -2.06
N PRO A 177 18.92 -4.25 -2.96
CA PRO A 177 17.89 -4.74 -3.87
C PRO A 177 16.63 -5.24 -3.17
N ASP A 178 16.78 -6.09 -2.14
CA ASP A 178 15.67 -6.65 -1.38
C ASP A 178 14.84 -5.53 -0.74
N PHE A 179 15.45 -4.55 -0.07
CA PHE A 179 14.71 -3.44 0.55
C PHE A 179 13.92 -2.58 -0.46
N LYS A 180 14.39 -2.48 -1.70
CA LYS A 180 13.68 -1.77 -2.78
C LYS A 180 12.53 -2.59 -3.35
N SER A 181 12.71 -3.89 -3.53
CA SER A 181 11.82 -4.75 -4.34
C SER A 181 10.70 -5.45 -3.57
N HIS A 182 10.22 -4.90 -2.45
CA HIS A 182 9.11 -5.51 -1.71
C HIS A 182 7.76 -5.08 -2.29
N ALA A 183 6.98 -6.07 -2.70
CA ALA A 183 5.60 -5.92 -3.14
C ALA A 183 4.71 -5.40 -2.00
N SER A 184 3.71 -4.60 -2.36
CA SER A 184 2.63 -4.24 -1.46
C SER A 184 1.64 -5.39 -1.29
N SER A 185 0.85 -5.34 -0.22
CA SER A 185 -0.24 -6.30 0.00
C SER A 185 -1.27 -6.28 -1.13
N LEU A 186 -1.44 -5.13 -1.81
CA LEU A 186 -2.31 -5.03 -2.98
C LEU A 186 -1.70 -5.71 -4.21
N GLU A 187 -0.39 -5.57 -4.44
CA GLU A 187 0.31 -6.30 -5.50
C GLU A 187 0.21 -7.81 -5.33
N ASP A 188 0.43 -8.30 -4.11
CA ASP A 188 0.33 -9.72 -3.79
C ASP A 188 -1.09 -10.24 -4.02
N ALA A 189 -2.10 -9.55 -3.49
CA ALA A 189 -3.50 -9.92 -3.69
C ALA A 189 -3.90 -9.90 -5.18
N THR A 190 -3.41 -8.94 -5.96
CA THR A 190 -3.72 -8.84 -7.39
C THR A 190 -3.09 -10.01 -8.16
N ARG A 191 -1.86 -10.40 -7.81
CA ARG A 191 -1.15 -11.54 -8.40
C ARG A 191 -1.83 -12.87 -8.08
N GLU A 192 -2.27 -13.06 -6.84
CA GLU A 192 -3.05 -14.24 -6.42
C GLU A 192 -4.35 -14.39 -7.22
N LEU A 193 -4.96 -13.27 -7.62
CA LEU A 193 -6.16 -13.24 -8.47
C LEU A 193 -5.86 -13.39 -9.97
N GLY A 194 -4.59 -13.62 -10.35
CA GLY A 194 -4.18 -13.79 -11.75
C GLY A 194 -4.16 -12.50 -12.56
N SER A 195 -4.00 -11.35 -11.90
CA SER A 195 -4.04 -10.01 -12.51
C SER A 195 -2.75 -9.22 -12.19
N GLN A 196 -2.68 -7.98 -12.65
CA GLN A 196 -1.58 -7.06 -12.37
C GLN A 196 -2.09 -5.70 -11.89
N VAL A 197 -1.28 -5.07 -11.05
CA VAL A 197 -1.51 -3.68 -10.61
C VAL A 197 -0.41 -2.78 -11.15
N ILE A 198 -0.78 -1.58 -11.57
CA ILE A 198 0.13 -0.50 -11.97
C ILE A 198 -0.10 0.67 -11.04
N TYR A 199 0.99 1.17 -10.45
CA TYR A 199 0.96 2.40 -9.66
C TYR A 199 1.33 3.61 -10.51
N LEU A 200 0.50 4.65 -10.44
CA LEU A 200 0.79 5.94 -11.05
C LEU A 200 1.87 6.67 -10.25
N PRO A 201 2.71 7.50 -10.90
CA PRO A 201 3.70 8.31 -10.22
C PRO A 201 3.09 9.18 -9.12
N LYS A 202 3.78 9.26 -7.99
CA LYS A 202 3.32 10.02 -6.83
C LYS A 202 3.19 11.51 -7.16
N TYR A 203 2.06 12.10 -6.77
CA TYR A 203 1.74 13.52 -6.97
C TYR A 203 1.50 13.95 -8.44
N HIS A 204 1.15 13.01 -9.32
CA HIS A 204 0.80 13.27 -10.71
C HIS A 204 -0.68 12.94 -10.99
N CYS A 205 -1.60 13.74 -10.45
CA CYS A 205 -3.04 13.49 -10.60
C CYS A 205 -3.53 13.65 -12.05
N GLU A 206 -2.81 14.38 -12.89
CA GLU A 206 -3.04 14.50 -14.33
C GLU A 206 -2.90 13.17 -15.08
N LEU A 207 -2.18 12.20 -14.50
CA LEU A 207 -2.02 10.85 -15.05
C LEU A 207 -3.08 9.87 -14.54
N ASN A 208 -4.00 10.32 -13.67
CA ASN A 208 -5.07 9.50 -13.11
C ASN A 208 -6.43 9.90 -13.71
N PRO A 209 -6.91 9.24 -14.78
CA PRO A 209 -8.14 9.64 -15.47
C PRO A 209 -9.38 9.73 -14.56
N ILE A 210 -9.44 8.91 -13.50
CA ILE A 210 -10.59 8.89 -12.58
C ILE A 210 -10.79 10.24 -11.87
N GLU A 211 -9.74 11.06 -11.76
CA GLU A 211 -9.82 12.40 -11.16
C GLU A 211 -10.73 13.33 -11.98
N GLN A 212 -10.83 13.14 -13.29
CA GLN A 212 -11.77 13.88 -14.14
C GLN A 212 -13.21 13.47 -13.85
N CYS A 213 -13.46 12.16 -13.69
CA CYS A 213 -14.75 11.63 -13.26
C CYS A 213 -15.17 12.21 -11.90
N TRP A 214 -14.23 12.28 -10.94
CA TRP A 214 -14.43 12.94 -9.65
C TRP A 214 -14.72 14.43 -9.77
N GLY A 215 -14.01 15.14 -10.64
CA GLY A 215 -14.25 16.55 -10.92
C GLY A 215 -15.68 16.78 -11.44
N TYR A 216 -16.11 15.99 -12.42
CA TYR A 216 -17.45 16.07 -12.98
C TYR A 216 -18.53 15.75 -11.93
N ALA A 217 -18.41 14.62 -11.22
CA ALA A 217 -19.38 14.20 -10.21
C ALA A 217 -19.48 15.23 -9.09
N LYS A 218 -18.36 15.78 -8.61
CA LYS A 218 -18.35 16.84 -7.58
C LYS A 218 -19.05 18.11 -8.07
N ARG A 219 -18.88 18.50 -9.33
CA ARG A 219 -19.61 19.64 -9.93
C ARG A 219 -21.11 19.39 -9.90
N ARG A 220 -21.56 18.24 -10.41
CA ARG A 220 -22.98 17.87 -10.43
C ARG A 220 -23.60 17.80 -9.04
N TYR A 221 -22.87 17.25 -8.07
CA TYR A 221 -23.31 17.22 -6.68
C TYR A 221 -23.52 18.64 -6.10
N ARG A 222 -22.63 19.58 -6.42
CA ARG A 222 -22.71 20.98 -5.95
C ARG A 222 -23.86 21.78 -6.57
N GLU A 223 -24.38 21.33 -7.71
CA GLU A 223 -25.57 21.92 -8.35
C GLU A 223 -26.88 21.46 -7.69
N MET A 224 -26.84 20.41 -6.86
CA MET A 224 -28.03 19.90 -6.17
C MET A 224 -28.47 20.85 -5.03
N PRO A 225 -29.78 20.87 -4.69
CA PRO A 225 -30.26 21.67 -3.58
C PRO A 225 -29.56 21.35 -2.25
N PRO A 226 -29.29 22.34 -1.38
CA PRO A 226 -28.65 22.10 -0.10
C PRO A 226 -29.54 21.22 0.79
N THR A 227 -28.92 20.33 1.56
CA THR A 227 -29.62 19.44 2.49
C THR A 227 -28.72 19.08 3.67
N ASN A 228 -29.33 18.83 4.82
CA ASN A 228 -28.66 18.33 6.03
C ASN A 228 -29.00 16.86 6.32
N LYS A 229 -29.82 16.22 5.47
CA LYS A 229 -30.19 14.81 5.63
C LYS A 229 -29.17 13.92 4.94
N GLU A 230 -28.49 13.06 5.71
CA GLU A 230 -27.47 12.14 5.18
C GLU A 230 -27.99 11.24 4.06
N SER A 231 -29.21 10.72 4.18
CA SER A 231 -29.84 9.91 3.14
C SER A 231 -30.00 10.65 1.81
N VAL A 232 -30.33 11.95 1.87
CA VAL A 232 -30.47 12.80 0.67
C VAL A 232 -29.10 13.14 0.10
N MET A 233 -28.10 13.44 0.94
CA MET A 233 -26.72 13.65 0.51
C MET A 233 -26.16 12.39 -0.18
N LYS A 234 -26.40 11.20 0.38
CA LYS A 234 -25.98 9.92 -0.21
C LYS A 234 -26.64 9.70 -1.57
N LYS A 235 -27.93 9.99 -1.69
CA LYS A 235 -28.65 9.91 -2.97
C LYS A 235 -28.04 10.86 -4.00
N TYR A 236 -27.89 12.14 -3.68
CA TYR A 236 -27.29 13.13 -4.59
C TYR A 236 -25.88 12.76 -5.01
N MET A 237 -25.09 12.21 -4.11
CA MET A 237 -23.74 11.73 -4.40
C MET A 237 -23.78 10.59 -5.43
N LEU A 238 -24.67 9.60 -5.26
CA LEU A 238 -24.83 8.50 -6.22
C LEU A 238 -25.38 8.99 -7.57
N ASP A 239 -26.42 9.83 -7.56
CA ASP A 239 -26.99 10.42 -8.77
C ASP A 239 -25.92 11.22 -9.55
N ALA A 240 -25.07 11.97 -8.85
CA ALA A 240 -23.99 12.74 -9.47
C ALA A 240 -22.90 11.82 -10.07
N MET A 241 -22.56 10.72 -9.39
CA MET A 241 -21.62 9.72 -9.89
C MET A 241 -22.13 9.04 -11.16
N ASP A 242 -23.41 8.65 -11.17
CA ASP A 242 -24.03 7.95 -12.30
C ASP A 242 -24.31 8.90 -13.49
N SER A 243 -24.20 10.22 -13.27
CA SER A 243 -24.34 11.23 -14.33
C SER A 243 -23.06 11.52 -15.12
N VAL A 244 -21.92 10.93 -14.73
CA VAL A 244 -20.64 11.09 -15.44
C VAL A 244 -20.78 10.44 -16.83
N PRO A 245 -20.61 11.18 -17.94
CA PRO A 245 -20.75 10.63 -19.28
C PRO A 245 -19.62 9.65 -19.59
N LEU A 246 -19.93 8.56 -20.29
CA LEU A 246 -18.92 7.60 -20.74
C LEU A 246 -17.83 8.26 -21.59
N LEU A 247 -18.20 9.21 -22.46
CA LEU A 247 -17.23 9.97 -23.29
C LEU A 247 -16.25 10.82 -22.48
N SER A 248 -16.52 11.04 -21.19
CA SER A 248 -15.66 11.80 -20.27
C SER A 248 -14.84 10.90 -19.35
N MET A 249 -14.97 9.58 -19.50
CA MET A 249 -14.22 8.55 -18.79
C MET A 249 -13.11 8.01 -19.71
#